data_AF-A0A936U957-F1
#
_entry.id   AF-A0A936U957-F1
#
_cell.length_a   1.000
_cell.length_b   1.000
_cell.length_c   1.000
_cell.angle_alpha   90.00
_cell.angle_beta   90.00
_cell.angle_gamma   90.00
#
_symmetry.space_group_name_H-M   'P 1'
#
loop_
_entity.id
_entity.type
_entity.pdbx_description
1 polymer ?
#
loop_
_entity_poly.entity_id
_entity_poly.type
_entity_poly.pdbx_seq_one_letter_code
_entity_poly.pdbx_strand_id
1 'polypeptide(L)'
;MKPSHSLLLLALLACSSAGAQTPDGRGFDPTGVWYGQHGPLALMRAGDTLTFSYSGVFGATAHICDGIGVAGFAGDGTWEYADEQGTVTFTTKGGKVTMQTTNGIASFCGANWPGDTFTKDGWKPAFNCTVVAPKAHLLTAAPSPEQRKGYVVKGNVVEAVGLVNEGTPGWLLVRYVGKKQTTAGLLERDALECREE
;
A
#
# COMPACT_ATOMS: atom_id res chain seq x y z
N MET A 1 56.02 -27.95 36.66
CA MET A 1 55.39 -28.56 35.47
C MET A 1 53.90 -28.20 35.48
N LYS A 2 53.44 -27.43 34.48
CA LYS A 2 52.04 -27.08 34.26
C LYS A 2 51.33 -28.23 33.52
N PRO A 3 50.02 -28.36 33.70
CA PRO A 3 49.15 -28.55 32.55
C PRO A 3 48.10 -27.44 32.47
N SER A 4 48.13 -26.71 31.36
CA SER A 4 47.01 -25.94 30.81
C SER A 4 45.86 -26.88 30.47
N HIS A 5 44.63 -26.59 30.87
CA HIS A 5 43.43 -27.06 30.16
C HIS A 5 42.51 -25.86 29.92
N SER A 6 42.31 -25.59 28.64
CA SER A 6 41.48 -24.56 28.04
C SER A 6 40.02 -24.74 28.46
N LEU A 7 39.41 -23.70 29.05
CA LEU A 7 37.96 -23.60 29.12
C LEU A 7 37.46 -22.90 27.84
N LEU A 8 36.75 -23.67 27.03
CA LEU A 8 35.99 -23.27 25.85
C LEU A 8 34.89 -22.26 26.26
N LEU A 9 34.93 -21.05 25.71
CA LEU A 9 33.75 -20.15 25.71
C LEU A 9 32.74 -20.69 24.68
N LEU A 10 31.60 -21.23 25.14
CA LEU A 10 30.43 -21.43 24.30
C LEU A 10 29.72 -20.08 24.12
N ALA A 11 29.86 -19.47 22.95
CA ALA A 11 29.04 -18.34 22.53
C ALA A 11 27.65 -18.86 22.12
N LEU A 12 26.65 -18.63 22.98
CA LEU A 12 25.24 -18.80 22.66
C LEU A 12 24.84 -17.74 21.61
N LEU A 13 24.85 -18.12 20.34
CA LEU A 13 24.14 -17.39 19.29
C LEU A 13 22.64 -17.49 19.56
N ALA A 14 22.08 -16.46 20.18
CA ALA A 14 20.65 -16.24 20.17
C ALA A 14 20.25 -15.85 18.73
N CYS A 15 19.84 -16.85 17.94
CA CYS A 15 19.08 -16.61 16.73
C CYS A 15 17.79 -15.89 17.12
N SER A 16 17.77 -14.57 16.96
CA SER A 16 16.53 -13.79 16.95
C SER A 16 15.64 -14.32 15.83
N SER A 17 14.71 -15.20 16.17
CA SER A 17 13.61 -15.55 15.28
C SER A 17 12.79 -14.28 15.05
N ALA A 18 13.01 -13.63 13.91
CA ALA A 18 12.05 -12.68 13.36
C ALA A 18 10.71 -13.40 13.32
N GLY A 19 9.78 -12.98 14.20
CA GLY A 19 8.49 -13.61 14.33
C GLY A 19 7.76 -13.54 12.98
N ALA A 20 7.64 -14.69 12.31
CA ALA A 20 6.73 -14.83 11.19
C ALA A 20 5.34 -14.49 11.71
N GLN A 21 4.79 -13.35 11.30
CA GLN A 21 3.42 -12.96 11.63
C GLN A 21 2.50 -14.08 11.13
N THR A 22 1.74 -14.68 12.05
CA THR A 22 0.71 -15.66 11.71
C THR A 22 -0.19 -15.06 10.63
N PRO A 23 -0.43 -15.76 9.51
CA PRO A 23 -1.29 -15.25 8.44
C PRO A 23 -2.67 -14.91 9.02
N ASP A 24 -3.05 -13.65 8.95
CA ASP A 24 -4.29 -13.11 9.54
C ASP A 24 -5.50 -13.24 8.59
N GLY A 25 -5.38 -14.08 7.56
CA GLY A 25 -6.38 -14.27 6.51
C GLY A 25 -6.44 -13.13 5.49
N ARG A 26 -5.70 -12.02 5.67
CA ARG A 26 -5.73 -10.85 4.77
C ARG A 26 -4.82 -10.99 3.55
N GLY A 27 -4.26 -12.17 3.32
CA GLY A 27 -3.26 -12.40 2.29
C GLY A 27 -1.91 -11.76 2.63
N PHE A 28 -1.04 -11.60 1.63
CA PHE A 28 0.23 -10.90 1.84
C PHE A 28 0.02 -9.38 1.91
N ASP A 29 0.97 -8.64 2.47
CA ASP A 29 0.94 -7.18 2.45
C ASP A 29 1.33 -6.66 1.06
N PRO A 30 0.41 -6.07 0.28
CA PRO A 30 0.70 -5.63 -1.08
C PRO A 30 1.30 -4.22 -1.12
N THR A 31 1.67 -3.62 0.01
CA THR A 31 2.13 -2.23 0.06
C THR A 31 3.30 -1.97 -0.90
N GLY A 32 3.18 -0.92 -1.71
CA GLY A 32 4.12 -0.59 -2.79
C GLY A 32 3.41 -0.23 -4.09
N VAL A 33 4.18 -0.12 -5.16
CA VAL A 33 3.67 0.12 -6.52
C VAL A 33 3.81 -1.14 -7.35
N TRP A 34 2.75 -1.52 -8.05
CA TRP A 34 2.68 -2.69 -8.91
C TRP A 34 2.52 -2.25 -10.35
N TYR A 35 3.36 -2.73 -11.24
CA TYR A 35 3.27 -2.44 -12.68
C TYR A 35 2.67 -3.64 -13.39
N GLY A 36 1.51 -3.43 -14.01
CA GLY A 36 0.74 -4.45 -14.72
C GLY A 36 0.74 -4.23 -16.22
N GLN A 37 -0.09 -4.99 -16.92
CA GLN A 37 -0.22 -4.90 -18.38
C GLN A 37 -0.80 -3.54 -18.81
N HIS A 38 -1.80 -3.04 -18.08
CA HIS A 38 -2.52 -1.83 -18.48
C HIS A 38 -1.93 -0.56 -17.86
N GLY A 39 -1.27 -0.67 -16.71
CA GLY A 39 -0.63 0.45 -16.05
C GLY A 39 -0.23 0.17 -14.60
N PRO A 40 0.18 1.21 -13.86
CA PRO A 40 0.57 1.09 -12.46
C PRO A 40 -0.61 1.10 -11.48
N LEU A 41 -0.45 0.37 -10.37
CA LEU A 41 -1.32 0.34 -9.20
C LEU A 41 -0.48 0.56 -7.92
N ALA A 42 -0.67 1.69 -7.26
CA ALA A 42 -0.11 1.97 -5.95
C ALA A 42 -1.07 1.47 -4.86
N LEU A 43 -0.54 0.72 -3.88
CA LEU A 43 -1.30 0.12 -2.80
C LEU A 43 -0.69 0.43 -1.44
N MET A 44 -1.56 0.60 -0.45
CA MET A 44 -1.18 0.82 0.94
C MET A 44 -2.15 0.12 1.88
N ARG A 45 -1.69 -0.91 2.57
CA ARG A 45 -2.54 -1.69 3.51
C ARG A 45 -2.45 -1.16 4.92
N ALA A 46 -3.58 -0.86 5.55
CA ALA A 46 -3.65 -0.43 6.94
C ALA A 46 -4.83 -1.11 7.67
N GLY A 47 -4.54 -2.16 8.44
CA GLY A 47 -5.58 -2.94 9.12
C GLY A 47 -6.54 -3.57 8.11
N ASP A 48 -7.83 -3.25 8.24
CA ASP A 48 -8.92 -3.75 7.39
C ASP A 48 -9.18 -2.89 6.14
N THR A 49 -8.27 -1.98 5.80
CA THR A 49 -8.39 -1.17 4.59
C THR A 49 -7.19 -1.34 3.67
N LEU A 50 -7.47 -1.31 2.36
CA LEU A 50 -6.49 -1.24 1.29
C LEU A 50 -6.73 0.05 0.49
N THR A 51 -5.88 1.05 0.70
CA THR A 51 -5.93 2.30 -0.07
C THR A 51 -5.22 2.09 -1.40
N PHE A 52 -5.81 2.58 -2.50
CA PHE A 52 -5.25 2.42 -3.84
C PHE A 52 -5.22 3.73 -4.63
N SER A 53 -4.28 3.81 -5.56
CA SER A 53 -4.25 4.75 -6.68
C SER A 53 -3.89 3.94 -7.93
N TYR A 54 -4.63 4.11 -9.02
CA TYR A 54 -4.50 3.31 -10.23
C TYR A 54 -4.61 4.21 -11.46
N SER A 55 -3.73 3.96 -12.42
CA SER A 55 -3.85 4.53 -13.76
C SER A 55 -3.57 3.43 -14.77
N GLY A 56 -4.29 3.42 -15.89
CA GLY A 56 -4.03 2.46 -16.95
C GLY A 56 -4.78 2.76 -18.23
N VAL A 57 -4.37 2.08 -19.30
CA VAL A 57 -4.99 2.19 -20.61
C VAL A 57 -5.38 0.79 -21.10
N PHE A 58 -6.60 0.63 -21.60
CA PHE A 58 -7.09 -0.66 -22.09
C PHE A 58 -7.88 -0.54 -23.40
N GLY A 59 -7.99 -1.67 -24.10
CA GLY A 59 -8.77 -1.79 -25.33
C GLY A 59 -8.12 -1.16 -26.57
N ALA A 60 -8.67 -1.46 -27.74
CA ALA A 60 -8.15 -1.00 -29.03
C ALA A 60 -8.27 0.53 -29.24
N THR A 61 -9.17 1.17 -28.49
CA THR A 61 -9.49 2.60 -28.53
C THR A 61 -8.86 3.38 -27.39
N ALA A 62 -7.91 2.79 -26.65
CA ALA A 62 -7.17 3.44 -25.57
C ALA A 62 -8.08 4.07 -24.50
N HIS A 63 -9.02 3.29 -23.96
CA HIS A 63 -9.82 3.71 -22.83
C HIS A 63 -8.92 3.92 -21.60
N ILE A 64 -9.09 5.05 -20.92
CA ILE A 64 -8.29 5.43 -19.76
C ILE A 64 -9.02 5.00 -18.49
N CYS A 65 -8.27 4.37 -17.60
CA CYS A 65 -8.61 4.15 -16.22
C CYS A 65 -7.83 5.13 -15.35
N ASP A 66 -8.51 5.84 -14.45
CA ASP A 66 -7.85 6.73 -13.50
C ASP A 66 -8.64 6.82 -12.19
N GLY A 67 -8.10 6.24 -11.11
CA GLY A 67 -8.85 6.02 -9.88
C GLY A 67 -8.02 6.11 -8.61
N ILE A 68 -8.66 6.56 -7.54
CA ILE A 68 -8.10 6.58 -6.18
C ILE A 68 -9.23 6.28 -5.21
N GLY A 69 -8.96 5.45 -4.19
CA GLY A 69 -10.00 5.05 -3.25
C GLY A 69 -9.49 4.18 -2.11
N VAL A 70 -10.44 3.68 -1.33
CA VAL A 70 -10.20 2.79 -0.19
C VAL A 70 -11.11 1.58 -0.30
N ALA A 71 -10.51 0.39 -0.40
CA ALA A 71 -11.22 -0.88 -0.35
C ALA A 71 -11.25 -1.42 1.10
N GLY A 72 -12.38 -2.00 1.50
CA GLY A 72 -12.54 -2.68 2.79
C GLY A 72 -12.23 -4.18 2.68
N PHE A 73 -11.68 -4.77 3.75
CA PHE A 73 -11.44 -6.22 3.79
C PHE A 73 -12.75 -7.00 3.74
N ALA A 74 -12.89 -7.87 2.73
CA ALA A 74 -14.07 -8.70 2.49
C ALA A 74 -13.89 -10.17 2.92
N GLY A 75 -12.70 -10.52 3.43
CA GLY A 75 -12.37 -11.89 3.83
C GLY A 75 -11.39 -12.56 2.87
N ASP A 76 -10.63 -13.52 3.38
CA ASP A 76 -9.84 -14.45 2.56
C ASP A 76 -8.94 -13.77 1.50
N GLY A 77 -8.20 -12.73 1.90
CA GLY A 77 -7.31 -11.95 1.03
C GLY A 77 -8.00 -11.08 -0.02
N THR A 78 -9.31 -10.90 0.11
CA THR A 78 -10.15 -10.11 -0.79
C THR A 78 -10.50 -8.77 -0.17
N TRP A 79 -10.54 -7.73 -1.01
CA TRP A 79 -10.86 -6.36 -0.63
C TRP A 79 -11.83 -5.75 -1.63
N GLU A 80 -12.80 -4.97 -1.17
CA GLU A 80 -13.84 -4.41 -2.03
C GLU A 80 -13.90 -2.89 -1.92
N TYR A 81 -13.80 -2.24 -3.08
CA TYR A 81 -14.15 -0.85 -3.27
C TYR A 81 -15.51 -0.81 -3.98
N ALA A 82 -16.46 -0.06 -3.44
CA ALA A 82 -17.79 0.08 -4.01
C ALA A 82 -18.24 1.54 -4.03
N ASP A 83 -18.90 1.93 -5.11
CA ASP A 83 -19.58 3.21 -5.26
C ASP A 83 -20.93 3.01 -5.97
N GLU A 84 -21.55 4.10 -6.43
CA GLU A 84 -22.87 4.07 -7.06
C GLU A 84 -22.90 3.30 -8.39
N GLN A 85 -21.75 3.11 -9.06
CA GLN A 85 -21.69 2.46 -10.37
C GLN A 85 -21.38 0.97 -10.28
N GLY A 86 -20.68 0.53 -9.23
CA GLY A 86 -20.30 -0.87 -9.12
C GLY A 86 -19.32 -1.17 -7.99
N THR A 87 -18.75 -2.37 -8.07
CA THR A 87 -17.82 -2.92 -7.10
C THR A 87 -16.59 -3.45 -7.82
N VAL A 88 -15.42 -3.00 -7.35
CA VAL A 88 -14.11 -3.51 -7.75
C VAL A 88 -13.53 -4.31 -6.60
N THR A 89 -13.17 -5.54 -6.91
CA THR A 89 -12.57 -6.49 -5.98
C THR A 89 -11.08 -6.60 -6.25
N PHE A 90 -10.29 -6.45 -5.19
CA PHE A 90 -8.86 -6.70 -5.15
C PHE A 90 -8.59 -8.04 -4.46
N THR A 91 -7.60 -8.80 -4.92
CA THR A 91 -7.13 -10.01 -4.21
C THR A 91 -5.61 -9.95 -4.03
N THR A 92 -5.12 -10.26 -2.82
CA THR A 92 -3.69 -10.20 -2.43
C THR A 92 -3.16 -11.58 -2.05
N LYS A 93 -3.27 -12.53 -2.98
CA LYS A 93 -2.96 -13.96 -2.75
C LYS A 93 -2.19 -14.59 -3.89
N GLY A 94 -1.57 -15.74 -3.60
CA GLY A 94 -0.83 -16.51 -4.61
C GLY A 94 0.34 -15.74 -5.22
N GLY A 95 0.95 -14.81 -4.46
CA GLY A 95 2.07 -13.99 -4.92
C GLY A 95 1.72 -12.93 -5.96
N LYS A 96 0.43 -12.65 -6.20
CA LYS A 96 -0.06 -11.65 -7.15
C LYS A 96 -1.12 -10.76 -6.54
N VAL A 97 -1.28 -9.57 -7.11
CA VAL A 97 -2.44 -8.73 -6.90
C VAL A 97 -3.35 -8.87 -8.11
N THR A 98 -4.65 -9.02 -7.93
CA THR A 98 -5.63 -8.91 -9.01
C THR A 98 -6.63 -7.82 -8.69
N MET A 99 -7.17 -7.18 -9.71
CA MET A 99 -8.23 -6.17 -9.61
C MET A 99 -9.30 -6.48 -10.67
N GLN A 100 -10.56 -6.63 -10.27
CA GLN A 100 -11.64 -7.06 -11.16
C GLN A 100 -12.96 -6.40 -10.78
N THR A 101 -13.76 -6.03 -11.77
CA THR A 101 -15.15 -5.61 -11.53
C THR A 101 -15.99 -6.85 -11.20
N THR A 102 -16.61 -6.87 -10.02
CA THR A 102 -17.45 -8.00 -9.56
C THR A 102 -18.93 -7.66 -9.56
N ASN A 103 -19.28 -6.38 -9.62
CA ASN A 103 -20.65 -5.90 -9.80
C ASN A 103 -20.65 -4.58 -10.55
N GLY A 104 -21.62 -4.35 -11.43
CA GLY A 104 -21.77 -3.09 -12.17
C GLY A 104 -20.55 -2.73 -13.02
N ILE A 105 -20.11 -1.48 -12.93
CA ILE A 105 -18.99 -0.92 -13.68
C ILE A 105 -17.98 -0.31 -12.69
N ALA A 106 -16.68 -0.48 -12.96
CA ALA A 106 -15.64 0.28 -12.28
C ALA A 106 -15.74 1.75 -12.71
N SER A 107 -16.26 2.62 -11.84
CA SER A 107 -16.49 4.04 -12.12
C SER A 107 -15.28 4.78 -12.68
N PHE A 108 -14.08 4.40 -12.25
CA PHE A 108 -12.81 4.98 -12.66
C PHE A 108 -12.23 4.40 -13.96
N CYS A 109 -12.83 3.36 -14.55
CA CYS A 109 -12.39 2.72 -15.79
C CYS A 109 -13.47 2.68 -16.88
N GLY A 110 -14.74 2.79 -16.51
CA GLY A 110 -15.86 2.61 -17.42
C GLY A 110 -16.12 1.15 -17.78
N ALA A 111 -17.08 0.96 -18.69
CA ALA A 111 -17.59 -0.35 -19.09
C ALA A 111 -16.53 -1.20 -19.82
N ASN A 112 -16.68 -2.52 -19.75
CA ASN A 112 -15.83 -3.51 -20.42
C ASN A 112 -14.35 -3.55 -19.98
N TRP A 113 -13.98 -2.85 -18.91
CA TRP A 113 -12.65 -3.00 -18.35
C TRP A 113 -12.46 -4.44 -17.83
N PRO A 114 -11.48 -5.20 -18.34
CA PRO A 114 -11.35 -6.65 -18.07
C PRO A 114 -10.76 -6.95 -16.67
N GLY A 115 -10.38 -5.92 -15.91
CA GLY A 115 -9.53 -6.07 -14.75
C GLY A 115 -8.04 -6.01 -15.08
N ASP A 116 -7.21 -6.22 -14.06
CA ASP A 116 -5.76 -6.33 -14.21
C ASP A 116 -5.16 -7.35 -13.23
N THR A 117 -3.98 -7.86 -13.57
CA THR A 117 -3.19 -8.78 -12.75
C THR A 117 -1.75 -8.31 -12.67
N PHE A 118 -1.26 -8.22 -11.44
CA PHE A 118 0.08 -7.74 -11.12
C PHE A 118 0.89 -8.84 -10.44
N THR A 119 2.10 -9.08 -10.93
CA THR A 119 3.01 -10.06 -10.34
C THR A 119 4.14 -9.37 -9.58
N LYS A 120 4.86 -10.16 -8.77
CA LYS A 120 5.96 -9.65 -7.95
C LYS A 120 7.10 -9.05 -8.78
N ASP A 121 7.27 -9.46 -10.03
CA ASP A 121 8.31 -8.95 -10.93
C ASP A 121 8.13 -7.46 -11.25
N GLY A 122 6.87 -7.01 -11.29
CA GLY A 122 6.51 -5.60 -11.49
C GLY A 122 6.35 -4.83 -10.17
N TRP A 123 6.74 -5.38 -9.02
CA TRP A 123 6.53 -4.70 -7.74
C TRP A 123 7.74 -3.88 -7.30
N LYS A 124 7.48 -2.62 -6.93
CA LYS A 124 8.42 -1.76 -6.22
C LYS A 124 7.93 -1.53 -4.78
N PRO A 125 8.80 -1.67 -3.77
CA PRO A 125 8.42 -1.44 -2.38
C PRO A 125 8.09 0.03 -2.13
N ALA A 126 7.35 0.30 -1.06
CA ALA A 126 7.23 1.65 -0.51
C ALA A 126 8.58 2.13 0.04
N PHE A 127 8.81 3.44 -0.01
CA PHE A 127 10.00 4.08 0.55
C PHE A 127 9.66 4.78 1.87
N ASN A 128 10.67 5.10 2.66
CA ASN A 128 10.47 5.75 3.96
C ASN A 128 10.65 7.28 3.85
N CYS A 129 9.69 8.01 4.42
CA CYS A 129 9.79 9.45 4.61
C CYS A 129 9.71 9.81 6.10
N THR A 130 10.49 10.82 6.49
CA THR A 130 10.41 11.44 7.82
C THR A 130 9.47 12.62 7.76
N VAL A 131 8.53 12.72 8.70
CA VAL A 131 7.64 13.88 8.82
C VAL A 131 8.45 15.06 9.35
N VAL A 132 8.48 16.16 8.59
CA VAL A 132 9.21 17.39 8.95
C VAL A 132 8.28 18.48 9.50
N ALA A 133 7.01 18.46 9.10
CA ALA A 133 5.99 19.37 9.64
C ALA A 133 5.74 19.08 11.14
N PRO A 134 5.51 20.11 11.98
CA PRO A 134 5.19 19.92 13.40
C PRO A 134 4.04 18.93 13.62
N LYS A 135 3.01 19.03 12.78
CA LYS A 135 1.84 18.17 12.74
C LYS A 135 1.26 18.17 11.32
N ALA A 136 0.99 16.98 10.77
CA ALA A 136 0.40 16.82 9.45
C ALA A 136 -0.82 15.88 9.54
N HIS A 137 -1.99 16.39 9.15
CA HIS A 137 -3.21 15.60 9.12
C HIS A 137 -3.25 14.74 7.86
N LEU A 138 -3.67 13.48 8.01
CA LEU A 138 -3.92 12.61 6.86
C LEU A 138 -5.14 13.11 6.10
N LEU A 139 -5.08 13.12 4.77
CA LEU A 139 -6.24 13.37 3.93
C LEU A 139 -6.90 12.06 3.51
N THR A 140 -8.15 12.11 3.08
CA THR A 140 -8.84 10.98 2.42
C THR A 140 -8.19 10.67 1.08
N ALA A 141 -8.15 9.38 0.72
CA ALA A 141 -7.74 8.96 -0.61
C ALA A 141 -8.97 8.95 -1.53
N ALA A 142 -9.20 10.10 -2.16
CA ALA A 142 -10.33 10.35 -3.04
C ALA A 142 -9.92 11.43 -4.06
N PRO A 143 -10.64 11.59 -5.19
CA PRO A 143 -10.34 12.63 -6.19
C PRO A 143 -10.37 14.06 -5.62
N SER A 144 -11.13 14.28 -4.54
CA SER A 144 -11.12 15.52 -3.76
C SER A 144 -10.78 15.21 -2.30
N PRO A 145 -9.49 15.21 -1.93
CA PRO A 145 -9.06 14.84 -0.58
C PRO A 145 -9.58 15.81 0.48
N GLU A 146 -10.08 15.25 1.58
CA GLU A 146 -10.54 15.98 2.75
C GLU A 146 -9.68 15.65 3.97
N GLN A 147 -9.51 16.63 4.85
CA GLN A 147 -8.73 16.45 6.06
C GLN A 147 -9.39 15.47 7.05
N ARG A 148 -8.64 14.47 7.51
CA ARG A 148 -9.07 13.52 8.54
C ARG A 148 -8.61 13.95 9.93
N LYS A 149 -9.25 13.37 10.95
CA LYS A 149 -8.85 13.56 12.35
C LYS A 149 -7.48 12.95 12.66
N GLY A 150 -7.11 11.88 11.96
CA GLY A 150 -5.80 11.22 12.12
C GLY A 150 -4.67 12.12 11.63
N TYR A 151 -3.55 12.11 12.36
CA TYR A 151 -2.37 12.92 12.04
C TYR A 151 -1.09 12.19 12.44
N VAL A 152 0.00 12.64 11.84
CA VAL A 152 1.38 12.31 12.22
C VAL A 152 2.08 13.59 12.66
N VAL A 153 3.18 13.46 13.40
CA VAL A 153 3.94 14.60 13.94
C VAL A 153 5.40 14.52 13.53
N LYS A 154 6.10 15.64 13.65
CA LYS A 154 7.53 15.75 13.32
C LYS A 154 8.35 14.60 13.91
N GLY A 155 9.21 14.02 13.08
CA GLY A 155 10.07 12.90 13.44
C GLY A 155 9.40 11.52 13.35
N ASN A 156 8.09 11.44 13.09
CA ASN A 156 7.48 10.16 12.69
C ASN A 156 8.05 9.72 11.35
N VAL A 157 8.23 8.41 11.19
CA VAL A 157 8.57 7.78 9.90
C VAL A 157 7.32 7.14 9.34
N VAL A 158 7.05 7.40 8.06
CA VAL A 158 5.95 6.81 7.30
C VAL A 158 6.50 6.06 6.10
N GLU A 159 5.85 4.97 5.71
CA GLU A 159 6.03 4.37 4.40
C GLU A 159 5.22 5.18 3.38
N ALA A 160 5.76 5.39 2.19
CA ALA A 160 5.17 6.23 1.15
C ALA A 160 5.30 5.58 -0.23
N VAL A 161 4.33 5.90 -1.08
CA VAL A 161 4.36 5.64 -2.52
C VAL A 161 3.84 6.87 -3.25
N GLY A 162 4.37 7.12 -4.45
CA GLY A 162 3.80 8.11 -5.35
C GLY A 162 2.38 7.72 -5.75
N LEU A 163 1.52 8.72 -5.92
CA LEU A 163 0.25 8.53 -6.62
C LEU A 163 0.54 8.28 -8.09
N VAL A 164 -0.21 7.34 -8.68
CA VAL A 164 -0.02 6.94 -10.07
C VAL A 164 -1.19 7.37 -10.95
N ASN A 165 -2.30 7.78 -10.35
CA ASN A 165 -3.42 8.42 -11.03
C ASN A 165 -3.08 9.86 -11.43
N GLU A 166 -3.74 10.36 -12.48
CA GLU A 166 -3.56 11.73 -12.95
C GLU A 166 -4.10 12.74 -11.92
N GLY A 167 -3.38 13.86 -11.76
CA GLY A 167 -3.95 15.07 -11.14
C GLY A 167 -3.40 15.53 -9.79
N THR A 168 -2.41 14.89 -9.16
CA THR A 168 -2.03 15.29 -7.78
C THR A 168 -0.53 15.12 -7.43
N PRO A 169 0.39 15.85 -8.09
CA PRO A 169 1.81 15.78 -7.75
C PRO A 169 2.13 16.23 -6.32
N GLY A 170 1.22 16.97 -5.66
CA GLY A 170 1.42 17.49 -4.31
C GLY A 170 1.31 16.44 -3.20
N TRP A 171 0.74 15.27 -3.46
CA TRP A 171 0.45 14.28 -2.41
C TRP A 171 1.23 12.98 -2.59
N LEU A 172 1.53 12.35 -1.45
CA LEU A 172 1.97 10.95 -1.37
C LEU A 172 0.90 10.14 -0.66
N LEU A 173 0.67 8.91 -1.15
CA LEU A 173 -0.05 7.92 -0.38
C LEU A 173 0.90 7.35 0.66
N VAL A 174 0.54 7.47 1.93
CA VAL A 174 1.39 7.08 3.05
C VAL A 174 0.72 6.10 3.99
N ARG A 175 1.54 5.37 4.74
CA ARG A 175 1.16 4.54 5.88
C ARG A 175 2.04 4.86 7.07
N TYR A 176 1.40 5.12 8.20
CA TYR A 176 2.04 5.19 9.50
C TYR A 176 1.75 3.93 10.30
N VAL A 177 2.79 3.17 10.63
CA VAL A 177 2.72 1.98 11.50
C VAL A 177 2.95 2.42 12.94
N GLY A 178 1.87 2.76 13.64
CA GLY A 178 1.92 3.13 15.05
C GLY A 178 1.98 1.92 15.99
N LYS A 179 2.27 2.16 17.27
CA LYS A 179 2.36 1.07 18.29
C LYS A 179 1.06 0.28 18.49
N LYS A 180 -0.09 0.91 18.26
CA LYS A 180 -1.43 0.32 18.50
C LYS A 180 -2.23 0.08 17.23
N GLN A 181 -1.97 0.89 16.20
CA GLN A 181 -2.75 0.86 14.97
C GLN A 181 -1.88 1.33 13.82
N THR A 182 -2.19 0.79 12.65
CA THR A 182 -1.66 1.24 11.37
C THR A 182 -2.72 2.09 10.68
N THR A 183 -2.33 3.24 10.14
CA THR A 183 -3.23 4.13 9.39
C THR A 183 -2.61 4.49 8.05
N ALA A 184 -3.43 4.58 7.01
CA ALA A 184 -3.02 5.04 5.69
C ALA A 184 -3.90 6.21 5.23
N GLY A 185 -3.36 7.06 4.36
CA GLY A 185 -4.03 8.24 3.81
C GLY A 185 -3.06 9.07 2.98
N LEU A 186 -3.48 10.25 2.54
CA LEU A 186 -2.59 11.15 1.81
C LEU A 186 -1.90 12.14 2.74
N LEU A 187 -0.66 12.52 2.41
CA LEU A 187 0.04 13.66 2.99
C LEU A 187 0.62 14.53 1.88
N GLU A 188 0.69 15.83 2.15
CA GLU A 188 1.47 16.79 1.34
C GLU A 188 2.94 16.36 1.29
N ARG A 189 3.54 16.39 0.11
CA ARG A 189 4.98 16.13 -0.09
C ARG A 189 5.84 17.05 0.75
N ASP A 190 5.48 18.33 0.86
CA ASP A 190 6.22 19.33 1.63
C ASP A 190 6.19 19.09 3.15
N ALA A 191 5.30 18.21 3.63
CA ALA A 191 5.31 17.79 5.03
C ALA A 191 6.33 16.66 5.31
N LEU A 192 7.02 16.17 4.28
CA LEU A 192 7.84 14.96 4.31
C LEU A 192 9.26 15.20 3.75
N GLU A 193 10.22 14.48 4.32
CA GLU A 193 11.58 14.35 3.79
C GLU A 193 11.83 12.87 3.49
N CYS A 194 11.91 12.52 2.20
CA CYS A 194 11.97 11.14 1.72
C CYS A 194 13.39 10.74 1.35
N ARG A 195 13.81 9.53 1.75
CA ARG A 195 15.22 9.13 1.65
C ARG A 195 15.63 8.53 0.30
N GLU A 196 14.70 8.28 -0.62
CA GLU A 196 14.88 7.87 -2.02
C GLU A 196 13.45 7.67 -2.62
N GLU A 197 13.18 8.16 -3.84
CA GLU A 197 11.91 7.95 -4.60
C GLU A 197 12.18 7.08 -5.85
#